data_AF-A0A3D6DDK0-F1
#
_entry.id   AF-A0A3D6DDK0-F1
#
_cell.length_a   1.000
_cell.length_b   1.000
_cell.length_c   1.000
_cell.angle_alpha   90.00
_cell.angle_beta   90.00
_cell.angle_gamma   90.00
#
_symmetry.space_group_name_H-M   'P 1'
#
loop_
_entity.id
_entity.type
_entity.pdbx_description
1 polymer ?
#
loop_
_entity_poly.entity_id
_entity_poly.type
_entity_poly.pdbx_seq_one_letter_code
_entity_poly.pdbx_strand_id
1 'polypeptide(L)'
;FLFTYEDVQVKLSELLQSLQIGGERKYGFGETKLVKLKILNDTDLKSKGFCGSWLESDESVKVTILPGDFIWAHVKHEPNLNMKGEIEIFMGREWDDKKGSGRNIVTHGLCWVPGSIVEKQATFEITPLGIWKL
;
A
#
# COMPACT_ATOMS: atom_id res chain seq x y z
N PHE A 1 0.97 -11.82 -16.88
CA PHE A 1 -0.33 -11.44 -16.28
C PHE A 1 -1.04 -10.49 -17.22
N LEU A 2 -2.30 -10.77 -17.50
CA LEU A 2 -3.20 -9.95 -18.32
C LEU A 2 -4.21 -9.32 -17.36
N PHE A 3 -4.32 -8.00 -17.39
CA PHE A 3 -5.35 -7.27 -16.66
C PHE A 3 -6.49 -6.99 -17.62
N THR A 4 -7.71 -7.22 -17.15
CA THR A 4 -8.93 -6.89 -17.88
C THR A 4 -9.72 -5.89 -17.05
N TYR A 5 -10.04 -4.75 -17.65
CA TYR A 5 -10.96 -3.78 -17.10
C TYR A 5 -11.96 -3.42 -18.19
N GLU A 6 -13.24 -3.74 -17.96
CA GLU A 6 -14.28 -3.71 -18.99
C GLU A 6 -13.83 -4.53 -20.22
N ASP A 7 -13.82 -3.93 -21.41
CA ASP A 7 -13.38 -4.56 -22.66
C ASP A 7 -11.88 -4.35 -22.96
N VAL A 8 -11.15 -3.70 -22.05
CA VAL A 8 -9.73 -3.38 -22.25
C VAL A 8 -8.86 -4.46 -21.62
N GLN A 9 -8.01 -5.08 -22.45
CA GLN A 9 -7.00 -6.03 -22.01
C GLN A 9 -5.61 -5.41 -22.11
N VAL A 10 -4.87 -5.41 -20.99
CA VAL A 10 -3.51 -4.87 -20.94
C VAL A 10 -2.57 -5.89 -20.32
N LYS A 11 -1.44 -6.16 -20.96
CA LYS A 11 -0.40 -6.98 -20.35
C LYS A 11 0.32 -6.16 -19.28
N LEU A 12 0.52 -6.75 -18.11
CA LEU A 12 1.26 -6.10 -17.02
C LEU A 12 2.63 -5.58 -17.47
N SER A 13 3.36 -6.38 -18.25
CA SER A 13 4.69 -6.01 -18.73
C SER A 13 4.68 -4.77 -19.64
N GLU A 14 3.60 -4.54 -20.38
CA GLU A 14 3.42 -3.36 -21.23
C GLU A 14 3.05 -2.15 -20.36
N LEU A 15 2.11 -2.33 -19.42
CA LEU A 15 1.70 -1.28 -18.47
C LEU A 15 2.87 -0.77 -17.60
N LEU A 16 3.72 -1.68 -17.12
CA LEU A 16 4.88 -1.33 -16.28
C LEU A 16 5.96 -0.55 -17.03
N GLN A 17 5.97 -0.54 -18.37
CA GLN A 17 6.90 0.30 -19.14
C GLN A 17 6.52 1.78 -19.13
N SER A 18 5.26 2.10 -18.87
CA SER A 18 4.74 3.47 -18.83
C SER A 18 4.26 3.88 -17.43
N LEU A 19 4.60 3.12 -16.40
CA LEU A 19 4.14 3.40 -15.04
C LEU A 19 4.81 4.67 -14.50
N GLN A 20 3.98 5.59 -14.02
CA GLN A 20 4.42 6.83 -13.40
C GLN A 20 3.91 6.98 -11.96
N ILE A 21 4.89 7.08 -11.06
CA ILE A 21 4.93 7.27 -9.61
C ILE A 21 4.47 8.64 -9.07
N GLY A 22 3.28 8.82 -8.49
CA GLY A 22 3.01 9.95 -7.60
C GLY A 22 2.26 11.17 -8.21
N GLY A 23 2.33 12.31 -7.51
CA GLY A 23 1.50 13.49 -7.79
C GLY A 23 2.03 14.43 -8.86
N GLU A 24 3.35 14.55 -8.99
CA GLU A 24 4.03 15.55 -9.83
C GLU A 24 4.30 15.08 -11.26
N ARG A 25 3.42 14.23 -11.80
CA ARG A 25 3.57 13.57 -13.10
C ARG A 25 3.69 14.55 -14.28
N LYS A 26 3.00 15.70 -14.18
CA LYS A 26 3.03 16.75 -15.21
C LYS A 26 4.38 17.45 -15.34
N TYR A 27 5.24 17.33 -14.34
CA TYR A 27 6.58 17.91 -14.35
C TYR A 27 7.65 16.87 -14.72
N GLY A 28 7.25 15.68 -15.20
CA GLY A 28 8.16 14.60 -15.58
C GLY A 28 8.69 13.76 -14.42
N PHE A 29 8.21 13.98 -13.18
CA PHE A 29 8.63 13.18 -12.03
C PHE A 29 7.91 11.83 -11.96
N GLY A 30 8.57 10.86 -11.33
CA GLY A 30 7.99 9.56 -11.05
C GLY A 30 7.98 8.60 -12.23
N GLU A 31 8.60 8.93 -13.36
CA GLU A 31 8.78 7.95 -14.45
C GLU A 31 9.58 6.76 -13.95
N THR A 32 9.06 5.57 -14.20
CA THR A 32 9.73 4.32 -13.84
C THR A 32 10.05 3.52 -15.10
N LYS A 33 11.12 2.73 -15.03
CA LYS A 33 11.49 1.81 -16.11
C LYS A 33 11.50 0.39 -15.56
N LEU A 34 10.74 -0.50 -16.21
CA LEU A 34 10.81 -1.92 -15.91
C LEU A 34 12.19 -2.47 -16.27
N VAL A 35 12.98 -2.81 -15.25
CA VAL A 35 14.29 -3.46 -15.44
C VAL A 35 14.14 -4.98 -15.51
N LYS A 36 13.35 -5.55 -14.60
CA LYS A 36 13.14 -7.00 -14.50
C LYS A 36 11.79 -7.29 -13.87
N LEU A 37 11.06 -8.21 -14.47
CA LEU A 37 9.86 -8.81 -13.88
C LEU A 37 10.22 -10.23 -13.43
N LYS A 38 9.96 -10.56 -12.16
CA LYS A 38 10.21 -11.89 -11.59
C LYS A 38 9.02 -12.30 -10.73
N ILE A 39 8.57 -13.53 -10.90
CA ILE A 39 7.59 -14.15 -9.99
C ILE A 39 8.32 -14.53 -8.70
N LEU A 40 7.74 -14.14 -7.57
CA LEU A 40 8.22 -14.51 -6.25
C LEU A 40 7.26 -15.56 -5.67
N ASN A 41 7.80 -16.71 -5.30
CA ASN A 41 7.05 -17.79 -4.63
C ASN A 41 7.25 -17.76 -3.10
N ASP A 42 8.05 -16.80 -2.62
CA ASP A 42 8.39 -16.64 -1.22
C ASP A 42 7.47 -15.58 -0.61
N THR A 43 6.96 -15.88 0.58
CA THR A 43 6.13 -14.99 1.37
C THR A 43 6.96 -14.09 2.27
N ASP A 44 8.26 -14.38 2.48
CA ASP A 44 9.17 -13.52 3.24
C ASP A 44 9.59 -12.28 2.44
N LEU A 45 9.23 -11.12 2.97
CA LEU A 45 9.56 -9.83 2.37
C LEU A 45 10.94 -9.31 2.81
N LYS A 46 11.56 -9.88 3.86
CA LYS A 46 12.89 -9.46 4.35
C LYS A 46 13.97 -9.65 3.29
N SER A 47 13.92 -10.77 2.59
CA SER A 47 14.80 -11.06 1.45
C SER A 47 14.66 -10.07 0.27
N LYS A 48 13.73 -9.13 0.35
CA LYS A 48 13.42 -8.09 -0.65
C LYS A 48 13.58 -6.66 -0.10
N GLY A 49 14.09 -6.52 1.13
CA GLY A 49 14.33 -5.22 1.76
C GLY A 49 13.12 -4.60 2.45
N PHE A 50 12.05 -5.37 2.66
CA PHE A 50 10.86 -4.94 3.40
C PHE A 50 10.73 -5.72 4.71
N CYS A 51 10.06 -5.15 5.69
CA CYS A 51 9.73 -5.87 6.93
C CYS A 51 8.50 -6.76 6.75
N GLY A 52 8.58 -7.97 7.28
CA GLY A 52 7.44 -8.90 7.43
C GLY A 52 7.34 -10.00 6.38
N SER A 53 6.21 -10.69 6.41
CA SER A 53 5.79 -11.68 5.43
C SER A 53 4.38 -11.39 4.95
N TRP A 54 4.01 -11.83 3.75
CA TRP A 54 2.67 -11.62 3.21
C TRP A 54 1.92 -12.94 2.99
N LEU A 55 0.59 -12.87 3.00
CA LEU A 55 -0.30 -13.99 2.70
C LEU A 55 -1.44 -13.48 1.84
N GLU A 56 -1.70 -14.17 0.73
CA GLU A 56 -2.89 -13.96 -0.09
C GLU A 56 -4.01 -14.89 0.38
N SER A 57 -5.21 -14.34 0.52
CA SER A 57 -6.46 -15.06 0.64
C SER A 57 -7.40 -14.59 -0.46
N ASP A 58 -8.43 -15.38 -0.79
CA ASP A 58 -9.34 -15.11 -1.93
C ASP A 58 -9.94 -13.69 -1.93
N GLU A 59 -10.04 -13.04 -0.76
CA GLU A 59 -10.65 -11.71 -0.59
C GLU A 59 -9.68 -10.63 -0.12
N SER A 60 -8.45 -10.97 0.29
CA SER A 60 -7.54 -9.98 0.90
C SER A 60 -6.07 -10.38 0.89
N VAL A 61 -5.20 -9.37 0.87
CA VAL A 61 -3.76 -9.51 1.14
C VAL A 61 -3.48 -9.13 2.58
N LYS A 62 -2.77 -9.99 3.30
CA LYS A 62 -2.36 -9.76 4.69
C LYS A 62 -0.86 -9.66 4.80
N VAL A 63 -0.37 -8.82 5.70
CA VAL A 63 1.07 -8.64 6.00
C VAL A 63 1.29 -8.84 7.49
N THR A 64 2.17 -9.77 7.85
CA THR A 64 2.60 -10.01 9.23
C THR A 64 3.92 -9.30 9.49
N ILE A 65 3.96 -8.42 10.50
CA ILE A 65 5.15 -7.71 10.95
C ILE A 65 5.57 -8.25 12.31
N LEU A 66 6.86 -8.56 12.47
CA LEU A 66 7.42 -9.08 13.71
C LEU A 66 7.74 -7.94 14.71
N PRO A 67 7.85 -8.24 16.01
CA PRO A 67 8.27 -7.25 17.00
C PRO A 67 9.64 -6.64 16.64
N GLY A 68 9.75 -5.32 16.79
CA GLY A 68 10.98 -4.57 16.50
C GLY A 68 11.15 -4.17 15.03
N ASP A 69 10.37 -4.75 14.11
CA ASP A 69 10.31 -4.30 12.71
C ASP A 69 9.36 -3.10 12.55
N PHE A 70 9.50 -2.36 11.44
CA PHE A 70 8.68 -1.19 11.15
C PHE A 70 7.61 -1.46 10.09
N ILE A 71 6.49 -0.74 10.18
CA ILE A 71 5.45 -0.72 9.14
C ILE A 71 5.89 0.19 7.99
N TRP A 72 5.55 -0.17 6.75
CA TRP A 72 5.91 0.60 5.55
C TRP A 72 4.69 1.20 4.83
N ALA A 73 3.54 1.18 5.49
CA ALA A 73 2.32 1.86 5.09
C ALA A 73 1.64 2.44 6.34
N HIS A 74 0.63 3.30 6.15
CA HIS A 74 -0.20 3.78 7.24
C HIS A 74 -1.04 2.64 7.82
N VAL A 75 -1.00 2.47 9.15
CA VAL A 75 -1.81 1.49 9.87
C VAL A 75 -2.83 2.21 10.72
N LYS A 76 -4.10 1.86 10.57
CA LYS A 76 -5.19 2.44 11.36
C LYS A 76 -4.95 2.19 12.85
N HIS A 77 -5.05 3.25 13.65
CA HIS A 77 -4.91 3.15 15.09
C HIS A 77 -6.08 2.37 15.71
N GLU A 78 -5.78 1.40 16.55
CA GLU A 78 -6.76 0.63 17.33
C GLU A 78 -6.31 0.49 18.79
N PRO A 79 -7.24 0.44 19.76
CA PRO A 79 -6.90 0.40 21.19
C PRO A 79 -5.96 -0.74 21.61
N ASN A 80 -5.94 -1.86 20.86
CA ASN A 80 -5.14 -3.04 21.17
C ASN A 80 -3.83 -3.10 20.38
N LEU A 81 -3.56 -2.11 19.53
CA LEU A 81 -2.37 -2.06 18.69
C LEU A 81 -1.32 -1.14 19.32
N ASN A 82 -0.30 -1.75 19.91
CA ASN A 82 0.82 -1.02 20.52
C ASN A 82 2.01 -0.93 19.56
N MET A 83 2.41 0.29 19.24
CA MET A 83 3.54 0.60 18.37
C MET A 83 4.34 1.78 18.94
N LYS A 84 5.61 1.91 18.53
CA LYS A 84 6.44 3.10 18.79
C LYS A 84 6.56 3.92 17.53
N GLY A 85 6.02 5.14 17.52
CA GLY A 85 6.06 6.02 16.37
C GLY A 85 5.10 7.18 16.52
N GLU A 86 4.92 7.93 15.45
CA GLU A 86 3.97 9.03 15.40
C GLU A 86 2.61 8.52 14.90
N ILE A 87 1.56 9.20 15.37
CA ILE A 87 0.20 9.02 14.88
C ILE A 87 -0.22 10.33 14.24
N GLU A 88 -0.79 10.25 13.05
CA GLU A 88 -1.36 11.40 12.35
C GLU A 88 -2.81 11.13 11.92
N ILE A 89 -3.54 12.20 11.63
CA ILE A 89 -4.85 12.09 10.96
C ILE A 89 -4.57 11.83 9.48
N PHE A 90 -4.96 10.66 8.99
CA PHE A 90 -4.79 10.34 7.57
C PHE A 90 -5.98 10.86 6.76
N MET A 91 -5.69 11.75 5.81
CA MET A 91 -6.71 12.37 4.96
C MET A 91 -6.44 12.08 3.48
N GLY A 92 -7.46 11.58 2.80
CA GLY A 92 -7.45 11.30 1.36
C GLY A 92 -8.11 12.42 0.55
N ARG A 93 -7.69 12.54 -0.70
CA ARG A 93 -8.37 13.32 -1.74
C ARG A 93 -8.94 12.37 -2.78
N GLU A 94 -10.22 12.07 -2.65
CA GLU A 94 -10.90 11.08 -3.45
C GLU A 94 -11.62 11.70 -4.65
N TRP A 95 -12.04 10.83 -5.57
CA TRP A 95 -12.90 11.21 -6.67
C TRP A 95 -14.28 11.62 -6.14
N ASP A 96 -14.80 12.74 -6.64
CA ASP A 96 -16.17 13.19 -6.40
C ASP A 96 -16.95 13.06 -7.72
N ASP A 97 -18.07 12.35 -7.74
CA ASP A 97 -18.84 12.11 -8.97
C ASP A 97 -19.34 13.40 -9.63
N LYS A 98 -19.50 14.49 -8.87
CA LYS A 98 -20.00 15.78 -9.38
C LYS A 98 -18.87 16.77 -9.67
N LYS A 99 -17.81 16.76 -8.85
CA LYS A 99 -16.74 17.78 -8.87
C LYS A 99 -15.44 17.26 -9.49
N GLY A 100 -15.30 15.94 -9.66
CA GLY A 100 -14.14 15.28 -10.24
C GLY A 100 -13.00 14.99 -9.25
N SER A 101 -11.82 14.73 -9.81
CA SER A 101 -10.63 14.25 -9.10
C SER A 101 -10.21 15.10 -7.89
N GLY A 102 -10.05 14.46 -6.74
CA GLY A 102 -9.43 15.04 -5.54
C GLY A 102 -10.25 16.17 -4.90
N ARG A 103 -11.56 16.22 -5.18
CA ARG A 103 -12.49 17.23 -4.67
C ARG A 103 -13.28 16.75 -3.46
N ASN A 104 -13.29 15.45 -3.20
CA ASN A 104 -13.81 14.88 -1.96
C ASN A 104 -12.66 14.72 -0.95
N ILE A 105 -12.72 15.42 0.18
CA ILE A 105 -11.72 15.30 1.25
C ILE A 105 -12.29 14.37 2.31
N VAL A 106 -11.66 13.20 2.49
CA VAL A 106 -12.14 12.15 3.39
C VAL A 106 -11.10 11.90 4.47
N THR A 107 -11.54 11.83 5.73
CA THR A 107 -10.71 11.37 6.84
C THR A 107 -10.83 9.87 7.00
N HIS A 108 -9.69 9.19 7.16
CA HIS A 108 -9.61 7.76 7.43
C HIS A 108 -9.35 7.48 8.91
N GLY A 109 -9.38 8.53 9.74
CA GLY A 109 -9.10 8.47 11.17
C GLY A 109 -7.61 8.62 11.50
N LEU A 110 -7.26 8.21 12.71
CA LEU A 110 -5.88 8.22 13.19
C LEU A 110 -5.14 7.00 12.65
N CYS A 111 -3.93 7.22 12.14
CA CYS A 111 -3.06 6.17 11.63
C CYS A 111 -1.65 6.32 12.21
N TRP A 112 -1.01 5.20 12.53
CA TRP A 112 0.43 5.11 12.69
C TRP A 112 1.10 5.40 11.34
N VAL A 113 2.14 6.23 11.36
CA VAL A 113 2.88 6.60 10.15
C VAL A 113 3.83 5.48 9.70
N PRO A 114 4.13 5.37 8.39
CA PRO A 114 5.23 4.52 7.92
C PRO A 114 6.53 4.80 8.68
N GLY A 115 7.22 3.75 9.10
CA GLY A 115 8.40 3.82 9.98
C GLY A 115 8.10 3.55 11.46
N SER A 116 6.82 3.51 11.86
CA SER A 116 6.44 3.13 13.23
C SER A 116 6.81 1.67 13.53
N ILE A 117 7.32 1.39 14.72
CA ILE A 117 7.85 0.09 15.13
C ILE A 117 6.77 -0.72 15.85
N VAL A 118 6.58 -1.97 15.42
CA VAL A 118 5.63 -2.89 16.02
C VAL A 118 6.20 -3.47 17.32
N GLU A 119 5.46 -3.36 18.44
CA GLU A 119 5.94 -3.90 19.73
C GLU A 119 5.61 -5.37 19.95
N LYS A 120 4.56 -5.87 19.28
CA LYS A 120 4.11 -7.27 19.32
C LYS A 120 3.73 -7.72 17.93
N GLN A 121 4.02 -8.98 17.57
CA GLN A 121 3.68 -9.50 16.24
C GLN A 121 2.23 -9.17 15.90
N ALA A 122 2.04 -8.55 14.74
CA ALA A 122 0.74 -8.13 14.26
C ALA A 122 0.58 -8.55 12.80
N THR A 123 -0.63 -8.95 12.43
CA THR A 123 -0.99 -9.24 11.04
C THR A 123 -2.02 -8.23 10.61
N PHE A 124 -1.77 -7.54 9.52
CA PHE A 124 -2.61 -6.48 9.02
C PHE A 124 -3.22 -6.88 7.68
N GLU A 125 -4.49 -6.57 7.49
CA GLU A 125 -5.15 -6.63 6.19
C GLU A 125 -4.88 -5.32 5.42
N ILE A 126 -4.46 -5.44 4.16
CA ILE A 126 -4.32 -4.29 3.26
C ILE A 126 -5.70 -3.96 2.70
N THR A 127 -6.25 -2.79 3.04
CA THR A 127 -7.53 -2.32 2.49
C THR A 127 -7.37 -1.88 1.02
N PRO A 128 -8.48 -1.73 0.26
CA PRO A 128 -8.41 -1.25 -1.12
C PRO A 128 -7.72 0.10 -1.32
N LEU A 129 -7.64 0.93 -0.27
CA LEU A 129 -6.96 2.24 -0.29
C LEU A 129 -5.49 2.16 0.13
N GLY A 130 -4.97 0.95 0.39
CA GLY A 130 -3.59 0.72 0.81
C GLY A 130 -3.32 0.99 2.30
N ILE A 131 -4.32 1.45 3.05
CA ILE A 131 -4.26 1.60 4.52
C ILE A 131 -4.37 0.21 5.14
N TRP A 132 -3.59 -0.05 6.17
CA TRP A 132 -3.58 -1.32 6.88
C TRP A 132 -4.49 -1.27 8.10
N LYS A 133 -5.19 -2.36 8.38
CA LYS A 133 -6.01 -2.54 9.59
C LYS A 133 -5.66 -3.88 10.25
N LEU A 134 -5.83 -3.98 11.57
CA LEU A 134 -5.59 -5.22 12.31
C LEU A 134 -6.61 -6.30 11.93
#